data_AF-Q7RYQ2-F1
#
_entry.id   AF-Q7RYQ2-F1
#
_cell.length_a   1.000
_cell.length_b   1.000
_cell.length_c   1.000
_cell.angle_alpha   90.00
_cell.angle_beta   90.00
_cell.angle_gamma   90.00
#
_symmetry.space_group_name_H-M   'P 1'
#
loop_
_entity.id
_entity.type
_entity.pdbx_description
1 polymer ?
#
loop_
_entity_poly.entity_id
_entity_poly.type
_entity_poly.pdbx_seq_one_letter_code
_entity_poly.pdbx_strand_id
1 'polypeptide(L)'
;MEAVQTGDKLMEAIASADESTLRAVLRGLCARREVEQLIGKHFYELNKFNAAKGRSSDSKRKATSPVHICVECGQAFEEDDNKKECRFHSEEMELDENSSIWADYDENCFGVMDSEENRNNPDTLGGFVYPCCNKRADEAEGCQLGYHRAANSKRGRVDVDDSADQKDEGEDDEEQEKDECHGEQFQGREARRGNQQQQQQQQQQQQQQQQQQQQQQQQQQQQQQQQQQQQQQQQQQKTLPLLLKQIKSATFCNLPVTNV
;
A
#
# COMPACT_ATOMS: atom_id res chain seq x y z
N MET A 1 5.93 -16.59 12.68
CA MET A 1 5.33 -16.00 11.46
C MET A 1 4.95 -14.58 11.83
N GLU A 2 5.76 -13.61 11.42
CA GLU A 2 5.46 -12.20 11.66
C GLU A 2 4.33 -11.79 10.72
N ALA A 3 3.32 -11.12 11.25
CA ALA A 3 2.21 -10.62 10.47
C ALA A 3 2.70 -9.42 9.64
N VAL A 4 2.98 -9.63 8.36
CA VAL A 4 3.30 -8.55 7.42
C VAL A 4 2.03 -7.74 7.20
N GLN A 5 2.07 -6.45 7.53
CA GLN A 5 0.99 -5.52 7.20
C GLN A 5 1.06 -5.20 5.70
N THR A 6 0.00 -5.50 4.95
CA THR A 6 -0.09 -5.22 3.51
C THR A 6 -1.34 -4.41 3.19
N GLY A 7 -1.31 -3.68 2.08
CA GLY A 7 -2.46 -2.92 1.55
C GLY A 7 -2.94 -1.80 2.49
N ASP A 8 -4.25 -1.70 2.68
CA ASP A 8 -4.89 -0.60 3.42
C ASP A 8 -4.37 -0.42 4.85
N LYS A 9 -4.03 -1.54 5.53
CA LYS A 9 -3.50 -1.50 6.91
C LYS A 9 -2.15 -0.80 6.98
N LEU A 10 -1.30 -0.98 5.96
CA LEU A 10 -0.01 -0.30 5.88
C LEU A 10 -0.22 1.20 5.66
N MET A 11 -1.13 1.58 4.78
CA MET A 11 -1.42 3.01 4.52
C MET A 11 -2.03 3.70 5.75
N GLU A 12 -2.88 3.01 6.51
CA GLU A 12 -3.40 3.50 7.80
C GLU A 12 -2.30 3.64 8.85
N ALA A 13 -1.36 2.68 8.92
CA ALA A 13 -0.21 2.77 9.79
C ALA A 13 0.70 3.96 9.42
N ILE A 14 0.95 4.19 8.12
CA ILE A 14 1.72 5.35 7.64
C ILE A 14 1.01 6.67 8.01
N ALA A 15 -0.31 6.73 7.84
CA ALA A 15 -1.09 7.93 8.13
C ALA A 15 -1.17 8.27 9.63
N SER A 16 -1.08 7.26 10.50
CA SER A 16 -1.16 7.41 11.96
C SER A 16 0.21 7.47 12.65
N ALA A 17 1.29 7.10 11.95
CA ALA A 17 2.64 7.12 12.47
C ALA A 17 3.14 8.56 12.72
N ASP A 18 3.92 8.73 13.77
CA ASP A 18 4.61 9.99 14.05
C ASP A 18 5.82 10.18 13.11
N GLU A 19 6.29 11.43 13.01
CA GLU A 19 7.39 11.81 12.13
C GLU A 19 8.71 11.09 12.45
N SER A 20 8.98 10.80 13.72
CA SER A 20 10.20 10.07 14.12
C SER A 20 10.15 8.64 13.60
N THR A 21 9.00 7.98 13.75
CA THR A 21 8.75 6.64 13.21
C THR A 21 8.88 6.63 11.67
N LEU A 22 8.25 7.58 10.98
CA LEU A 22 8.34 7.68 9.51
C LEU A 22 9.79 7.88 9.03
N ARG A 23 10.55 8.75 9.70
CA ARG A 23 11.98 8.96 9.39
C ARG A 23 12.83 7.71 9.64
N ALA A 24 12.56 6.98 10.73
CA ALA A 24 13.27 5.74 11.03
C ALA A 24 13.00 4.67 9.96
N VAL A 25 11.74 4.52 9.54
CA VAL A 25 11.34 3.60 8.47
C VAL A 25 11.99 4.00 7.14
N LEU A 26 11.93 5.29 6.76
CA LEU A 26 12.55 5.78 5.52
C LEU A 26 14.07 5.54 5.51
N ARG A 27 14.77 5.81 6.62
CA ARG A 27 16.22 5.51 6.73
C ARG A 27 16.51 4.01 6.58
N GLY A 28 15.67 3.16 7.17
CA GLY A 28 15.78 1.71 7.02
C GLY A 28 15.54 1.26 5.58
N LEU A 29 14.57 1.86 4.88
CA LEU A 29 14.29 1.58 3.47
C LEU A 29 15.44 1.99 2.56
N CYS A 30 16.07 3.15 2.81
CA CYS A 30 17.25 3.62 2.10
C CYS A 30 18.49 2.73 2.30
N ALA A 31 18.48 1.76 3.21
CA ALA A 31 19.58 0.78 3.29
C ALA A 31 19.61 -0.18 2.08
N ARG A 32 18.53 -0.23 1.28
CA ARG A 32 18.46 -0.96 0.01
C ARG A 32 18.68 -0.01 -1.15
N ARG A 33 19.66 -0.30 -2.01
CA ARG A 33 20.08 0.57 -3.14
C ARG A 33 18.95 0.92 -4.10
N GLU A 34 18.11 -0.04 -4.47
CA GLU A 34 16.97 0.16 -5.37
C GLU A 34 15.97 1.18 -4.79
N VAL A 35 15.65 1.01 -3.50
CA VAL A 35 14.70 1.88 -2.79
C VAL A 35 15.30 3.26 -2.54
N GLU A 36 16.60 3.35 -2.27
CA GLU A 36 17.32 4.61 -2.13
C GLU A 36 17.24 5.46 -3.40
N GLN A 37 17.50 4.88 -4.57
CA GLN A 37 17.42 5.59 -5.84
C GLN A 37 16.01 6.11 -6.13
N LEU A 38 14.99 5.27 -5.89
CA LEU A 38 13.59 5.65 -6.06
C LEU A 38 13.19 6.80 -5.12
N ILE A 39 13.52 6.68 -3.82
CA ILE A 39 13.27 7.73 -2.82
C ILE A 39 14.00 9.01 -3.21
N GLY A 40 15.26 8.93 -3.63
CA GLY A 40 16.06 10.06 -4.07
C GLY A 40 15.42 10.82 -5.25
N LYS A 41 14.92 10.08 -6.26
CA LYS A 41 14.18 10.65 -7.40
C LYS A 41 12.94 11.42 -6.94
N HIS A 42 12.14 10.85 -6.04
CA HIS A 42 10.95 11.52 -5.52
C HIS A 42 11.28 12.77 -4.69
N PHE A 43 12.33 12.73 -3.86
CA PHE A 43 12.80 13.92 -3.14
C PHE A 43 13.27 15.01 -4.08
N TYR A 44 13.97 14.66 -5.17
CA TYR A 44 14.41 15.62 -6.18
C TYR A 44 13.22 16.33 -6.83
N GLU A 45 12.20 15.60 -7.29
CA GLU A 45 11.02 16.21 -7.92
C GLU A 45 10.21 17.08 -6.94
N LEU A 46 10.08 16.67 -5.67
CA LEU A 46 9.46 17.51 -4.63
C LEU A 46 10.23 18.82 -4.42
N ASN A 47 11.55 18.75 -4.30
CA ASN A 47 12.38 19.94 -4.09
C ASN A 47 12.35 20.88 -5.29
N LYS A 48 12.40 20.33 -6.51
CA LYS A 48 12.28 21.07 -7.76
C LYS A 48 10.93 21.78 -7.86
N PHE A 49 9.83 21.09 -7.53
CA PHE A 49 8.49 21.67 -7.52
C PHE A 49 8.38 22.82 -6.50
N ASN A 50 8.85 22.60 -5.27
CA ASN A 50 8.84 23.63 -4.22
C ASN A 50 9.69 24.85 -4.60
N ALA A 51 10.85 24.64 -5.24
CA ALA A 51 11.69 25.72 -5.72
C ALA A 51 11.01 26.55 -6.83
N ALA A 52 10.25 25.91 -7.73
CA ALA A 52 9.48 26.60 -8.76
C ALA A 52 8.32 27.42 -8.17
N LYS A 53 7.57 26.87 -7.20
CA LYS A 53 6.47 27.55 -6.52
C LYS A 53 6.94 28.78 -5.71
N GLY A 54 8.09 28.69 -5.06
CA GLY A 54 8.68 29.80 -4.28
C GLY A 54 9.00 31.06 -5.10
N ARG A 55 9.02 30.98 -6.43
CA ARG A 55 9.25 32.12 -7.33
C ARG A 55 7.98 32.76 -7.88
N SER A 56 6.82 32.12 -7.72
CA SER A 56 5.57 32.51 -8.38
C SER A 56 4.55 33.22 -7.46
N SER A 57 4.82 33.34 -6.16
CA SER A 57 3.82 33.81 -5.19
C SER A 57 3.82 35.33 -5.00
N ASP A 58 3.33 36.06 -6.00
CA ASP A 58 2.77 37.42 -5.81
C ASP A 58 1.22 37.42 -5.88
N SER A 59 0.59 36.24 -5.82
CA SER A 59 -0.87 36.11 -5.74
C SER A 59 -1.33 35.80 -4.31
N LYS A 60 -2.21 36.67 -3.80
CA LYS A 60 -2.90 36.62 -2.51
C LYS A 60 -3.23 35.19 -2.03
N ARG A 61 -2.46 34.72 -1.04
CA ARG A 61 -2.77 33.72 0.01
C ARG A 61 -3.97 32.81 -0.24
N LYS A 62 -3.88 31.92 -1.23
CA LYS A 62 -4.64 30.67 -1.22
C LYS A 62 -3.91 29.71 -0.25
N ALA A 63 -4.65 28.97 0.57
CA ALA A 63 -4.05 27.95 1.43
C ALA A 63 -3.23 26.99 0.56
N THR A 64 -1.97 26.75 0.90
CA THR A 64 -1.09 25.85 0.14
C THR A 64 -1.66 24.45 0.23
N SER A 65 -2.14 23.92 -0.90
CA SER A 65 -2.61 22.55 -0.99
C SER A 65 -1.43 21.59 -0.76
N PRO A 66 -1.67 20.39 -0.21
CA PRO A 66 -0.60 19.41 -0.02
C PRO A 66 0.00 19.00 -1.38
N VAL A 67 1.33 18.93 -1.43
CA VAL A 67 2.06 18.42 -2.61
C VAL A 67 2.08 16.89 -2.56
N HIS A 68 1.73 16.27 -3.68
CA HIS A 68 1.71 14.83 -3.87
C HIS A 68 2.72 14.40 -4.94
N ILE A 69 3.09 13.11 -4.93
CA ILE A 69 3.84 12.48 -6.02
C ILE A 69 2.88 11.61 -6.83
N CYS A 70 2.89 11.76 -8.15
CA CYS A 70 2.11 10.93 -9.05
C CYS A 70 2.66 9.50 -9.06
N VAL A 71 1.81 8.50 -8.83
CA VAL A 71 2.21 7.09 -8.82
C VAL A 71 2.54 6.56 -10.22
N GLU A 72 2.06 7.23 -11.28
CA GLU A 72 2.26 6.81 -12.67
C GLU A 72 3.54 7.41 -13.27
N CYS A 73 3.71 8.74 -13.19
CA CYS A 73 4.84 9.43 -13.82
C CYS A 73 5.95 9.85 -12.83
N GLY A 74 5.72 9.73 -11.52
CA GLY A 74 6.68 10.11 -10.47
C GLY A 74 6.88 11.62 -10.27
N GLN A 75 6.19 12.47 -11.03
CA GLN A 75 6.28 13.93 -10.91
C GLN A 75 5.48 14.44 -9.70
N ALA A 76 5.97 15.53 -9.09
CA ALA A 76 5.29 16.23 -8.01
C ALA A 76 4.16 17.12 -8.55
N PHE A 77 3.00 17.13 -7.88
CA PHE A 77 1.84 17.94 -8.27
C PHE A 77 1.03 18.37 -7.04
N GLU A 78 0.19 19.38 -7.22
CA GLU A 78 -0.80 19.83 -6.23
C GLU A 78 -2.21 19.46 -6.72
N GLU A 79 -3.10 19.05 -5.80
CA GLU A 79 -4.46 18.63 -6.18
C GLU A 79 -5.25 19.75 -6.85
N ASP A 80 -5.07 20.98 -6.38
CA ASP A 80 -5.71 22.18 -6.92
C ASP A 80 -5.24 22.56 -8.34
N ASP A 81 -4.02 22.18 -8.71
CA ASP A 81 -3.40 22.47 -10.01
C ASP A 81 -3.31 21.22 -10.91
N ASN A 82 -4.01 20.13 -10.55
CA ASN A 82 -3.95 18.84 -11.27
C ASN A 82 -4.68 18.93 -12.61
N LYS A 83 -3.93 19.27 -13.67
CA LYS A 83 -4.42 19.27 -15.06
C LYS A 83 -4.19 17.91 -15.72
N LYS A 84 -4.82 17.69 -16.88
CA LYS A 84 -4.58 16.51 -17.74
C LYS A 84 -3.21 16.60 -18.43
N GLU A 85 -2.13 16.66 -17.65
CA GLU A 85 -0.74 16.83 -18.12
C GLU A 85 0.13 15.59 -17.82
N CYS A 86 -0.38 14.64 -17.02
CA CYS A 86 0.35 13.42 -16.68
C CYS A 86 0.47 12.51 -17.90
N ARG A 87 1.71 12.28 -18.35
CA ARG A 87 2.04 11.30 -19.39
C ARG A 87 2.57 10.02 -18.76
N PHE A 88 1.93 8.89 -19.05
CA PHE A 88 2.31 7.59 -18.48
C PHE A 88 2.07 6.43 -19.45
N HIS A 89 2.66 5.28 -19.16
CA HIS A 89 2.38 4.01 -19.83
C HIS A 89 1.53 3.15 -18.87
N SER A 90 0.43 2.57 -19.35
CA SER A 90 -0.45 1.73 -18.51
C SER A 90 0.11 0.33 -18.25
N GLU A 91 1.07 -0.09 -19.06
CA GLU A 91 1.65 -1.42 -19.05
C GLU A 91 3.14 -1.31 -18.76
N GLU A 92 3.67 -2.32 -18.08
CA GLU A 92 5.09 -2.44 -17.81
C GLU A 92 5.85 -2.68 -19.12
N MET A 93 7.05 -2.13 -19.23
CA MET A 93 7.92 -2.36 -20.37
C MET A 93 8.29 -3.86 -20.48
N GLU A 94 8.38 -4.36 -21.70
CA GLU A 94 8.72 -5.75 -22.02
C GLU A 94 10.04 -5.81 -22.81
N LEU A 95 10.75 -6.93 -22.68
CA LEU A 95 11.98 -7.18 -23.43
C LEU A 95 11.66 -7.38 -24.91
N ASP A 96 12.27 -6.56 -25.78
CA ASP A 96 12.24 -6.79 -27.23
C ASP A 96 13.44 -7.66 -27.63
N GLU A 97 13.26 -8.98 -27.60
CA GLU A 97 14.29 -9.96 -27.97
C GLU A 97 14.84 -9.75 -29.40
N ASN A 98 14.11 -9.05 -30.27
CA ASN A 98 14.53 -8.76 -31.64
C ASN A 98 15.25 -7.41 -31.78
N SER A 99 15.44 -6.66 -30.70
CA SER A 99 16.14 -5.38 -30.74
C SER A 99 17.61 -5.56 -31.09
N SER A 100 18.14 -4.67 -31.93
CA SER A 100 19.56 -4.67 -32.30
C SER A 100 20.51 -4.46 -31.12
N ILE A 101 20.00 -3.92 -30.01
CA ILE A 101 20.75 -3.75 -28.74
C ILE A 101 21.21 -5.11 -28.20
N TRP A 102 20.46 -6.18 -28.43
CA TRP A 102 20.76 -7.51 -27.91
C TRP A 102 21.54 -8.40 -28.88
N ALA A 103 21.82 -7.93 -30.10
CA ALA A 103 22.43 -8.76 -31.15
C ALA A 103 23.81 -9.33 -30.75
N ASP A 104 24.58 -8.58 -29.96
CA ASP A 104 25.89 -8.98 -29.44
C ASP A 104 25.87 -9.31 -27.93
N TYR A 105 24.67 -9.39 -27.32
CA TYR A 105 24.53 -9.61 -25.88
C TYR A 105 24.71 -11.09 -25.54
N ASP A 106 25.68 -11.40 -24.67
CA ASP A 106 25.93 -12.74 -24.15
C ASP A 106 25.50 -12.81 -22.67
N GLU A 107 24.45 -13.57 -22.39
CA GLU A 107 23.91 -13.72 -21.03
C GLU A 107 24.90 -14.35 -20.05
N ASN A 108 25.86 -15.15 -20.53
CA ASN A 108 26.90 -15.73 -19.67
C ASN A 108 27.91 -14.68 -19.20
N CYS A 109 28.07 -13.60 -19.97
CA CYS A 109 29.00 -12.51 -19.65
C CYS A 109 28.31 -11.38 -18.89
N PHE A 110 27.08 -11.02 -19.27
CA PHE A 110 26.40 -9.82 -18.80
C PHE A 110 25.18 -10.08 -17.91
N GLY A 111 24.78 -11.35 -17.74
CA GLY A 111 23.59 -11.73 -16.96
C GLY A 111 22.33 -11.82 -17.83
N VAL A 112 21.16 -11.96 -17.21
CA VAL A 112 19.89 -12.07 -17.94
C VAL A 112 19.53 -10.74 -18.62
N MET A 113 19.04 -10.80 -19.87
CA MET A 113 18.63 -9.60 -20.61
C MET A 113 17.54 -8.82 -19.89
N ASP A 114 16.52 -9.52 -19.38
CA ASP A 114 15.43 -8.93 -18.60
C ASP A 114 15.82 -8.80 -17.11
N SER A 115 16.72 -7.87 -16.81
CA SER A 115 17.11 -7.50 -15.45
C SER A 115 16.72 -6.07 -15.13
N GLU A 116 16.45 -5.78 -13.85
CA GLU A 116 16.20 -4.42 -13.36
C GLU A 116 17.38 -3.47 -13.66
N GLU A 117 18.61 -4.00 -13.67
CA GLU A 117 19.82 -3.23 -14.04
C GLU A 117 19.77 -2.80 -15.51
N ASN A 118 19.41 -3.72 -16.42
CA ASN A 118 19.26 -3.40 -17.84
C ASN A 118 18.06 -2.48 -18.12
N ARG A 119 16.97 -2.61 -17.36
CA ARG A 119 15.78 -1.74 -17.46
C ARG A 119 16.07 -0.29 -17.04
N ASN A 120 17.04 -0.08 -16.15
CA ASN A 120 17.42 1.25 -15.68
C ASN A 120 18.68 1.81 -16.37
N ASN A 121 19.36 1.01 -17.19
CA ASN A 121 20.57 1.42 -17.89
C ASN A 121 20.23 2.07 -19.25
N PRO A 122 20.62 3.34 -19.49
CA PRO A 122 20.35 4.05 -20.75
C PRO A 122 20.85 3.32 -22.01
N ASP A 123 21.94 2.55 -21.91
CA ASP A 123 22.54 1.86 -23.07
C ASP A 123 21.72 0.65 -23.51
N THR A 124 21.00 0.01 -22.59
CA THR A 124 20.17 -1.18 -22.84
C THR A 124 18.68 -0.86 -22.89
N LEU A 125 18.27 0.34 -22.47
CA LEU A 125 16.87 0.77 -22.39
C LEU A 125 16.16 0.68 -23.76
N GLY A 126 16.88 0.95 -24.85
CA GLY A 126 16.37 0.80 -26.21
C GLY A 126 16.13 -0.66 -26.66
N GLY A 127 16.47 -1.63 -25.82
CA GLY A 127 16.16 -3.05 -25.97
C GLY A 127 14.80 -3.46 -25.38
N PHE A 128 14.06 -2.50 -24.82
CA PHE A 128 12.73 -2.71 -24.25
C PHE A 128 11.68 -1.90 -24.99
N VAL A 129 10.43 -2.38 -24.96
CA VAL A 129 9.27 -1.74 -25.58
C VAL A 129 8.13 -1.60 -24.58
N TYR A 130 7.32 -0.55 -24.72
CA TYR A 130 6.06 -0.43 -23.98
C TYR A 130 4.91 -1.04 -24.78
N PRO A 131 4.26 -2.11 -24.32
CA PRO A 131 3.19 -2.77 -25.08
C PRO A 131 1.98 -1.87 -25.35
N CYS A 132 1.71 -0.87 -24.49
CA CYS A 132 0.60 0.09 -24.69
C CYS A 132 0.68 0.86 -26.02
N CYS A 133 1.88 1.04 -26.57
CA CYS A 133 2.10 1.86 -27.77
C CYS A 133 3.15 1.30 -28.74
N ASN A 134 3.77 0.16 -28.41
CA ASN A 134 4.83 -0.49 -29.17
C ASN A 134 6.01 0.45 -29.52
N LYS A 135 6.31 1.40 -28.63
CA LYS A 135 7.48 2.29 -28.76
C LYS A 135 8.62 1.79 -27.89
N ARG A 136 9.85 2.05 -28.34
CA ARG A 136 11.08 1.74 -27.60
C ARG A 136 11.17 2.59 -26.34
N ALA A 137 11.66 2.00 -25.25
CA ALA A 137 11.63 2.64 -23.94
C ALA A 137 12.61 3.81 -23.79
N ASP A 138 13.64 3.90 -24.64
CA ASP A 138 14.61 5.00 -24.69
C ASP A 138 14.03 6.31 -25.26
N GLU A 139 13.04 6.19 -26.15
CA GLU A 139 12.42 7.33 -26.86
C GLU A 139 10.98 7.62 -26.41
N ALA A 140 10.36 6.72 -25.65
CA ALA A 140 8.96 6.82 -25.30
C ALA A 140 8.71 7.82 -24.16
N GLU A 141 8.15 8.97 -24.49
CA GLU A 141 7.32 9.71 -23.54
C GLU A 141 5.99 8.96 -23.32
N GLY A 142 5.47 9.01 -22.08
CA GLY A 142 4.23 8.33 -21.68
C GLY A 142 3.12 8.38 -22.74
N CYS A 143 2.65 7.20 -23.16
CA CYS A 143 1.71 7.01 -24.28
C CYS A 143 0.30 7.55 -23.99
N GLN A 144 -0.09 7.63 -22.71
CA GLN A 144 -1.41 8.06 -22.26
C GLN A 144 -1.32 9.40 -21.55
N LEU A 145 -2.30 10.27 -21.81
CA LEU A 145 -2.47 11.55 -21.14
C LEU A 145 -3.62 11.46 -20.12
N GLY A 146 -3.36 11.86 -18.89
CA GLY A 146 -4.37 11.83 -17.82
C GLY A 146 -4.07 12.81 -16.70
N TYR A 147 -4.87 12.70 -15.64
CA TYR A 147 -4.61 13.41 -14.38
C TYR A 147 -3.56 12.68 -13.56
N HIS A 148 -2.77 13.43 -12.79
CA HIS A 148 -1.88 12.82 -11.82
C HIS A 148 -2.67 12.10 -10.73
N ARG A 149 -2.21 10.91 -10.33
CA ARG A 149 -2.83 10.07 -9.29
C ARG A 149 -1.93 10.01 -8.06
N ALA A 150 -2.44 10.37 -6.88
CA ALA A 150 -1.70 10.17 -5.62
C ALA A 150 -2.07 8.80 -5.01
N ALA A 151 -1.13 8.21 -4.27
CA ALA A 151 -1.31 6.90 -3.63
C ALA A 151 -2.47 6.87 -2.61
N ASN A 152 -2.89 8.03 -2.10
CA ASN A 152 -3.93 8.17 -1.09
C ASN A 152 -5.23 8.80 -1.61
N SER A 153 -5.35 9.02 -2.92
CA SER A 153 -6.56 9.61 -3.52
C SER A 153 -7.73 8.63 -3.37
N LYS A 154 -8.45 8.69 -2.24
CA LYS A 154 -9.70 7.95 -1.98
C LYS A 154 -10.85 8.30 -2.93
N ARG A 155 -10.59 9.01 -4.02
CA ARG A 155 -11.60 9.47 -4.98
C ARG A 155 -11.09 9.24 -6.39
N GLY A 156 -11.70 8.27 -7.03
CA GLY A 156 -11.60 8.01 -8.45
C GLY A 156 -12.82 7.23 -8.88
N ARG A 157 -14.02 7.75 -8.58
CA ARG A 157 -15.17 7.51 -9.45
C ARG A 157 -14.67 8.09 -10.78
N VAL A 158 -14.31 7.21 -11.71
CA VAL A 158 -14.04 7.60 -13.09
C VAL A 158 -15.35 8.25 -13.54
N ASP A 159 -15.41 9.57 -13.46
CA ASP A 159 -16.36 10.34 -14.23
C ASP A 159 -15.94 10.10 -15.67
N VAL A 160 -16.53 9.07 -16.27
CA VAL A 160 -16.56 8.87 -17.71
C VAL A 160 -17.30 10.09 -18.22
N ASP A 161 -16.54 11.11 -18.58
CA ASP A 161 -16.98 12.31 -19.24
C ASP A 161 -17.54 11.89 -20.60
N ASP A 162 -18.83 11.60 -20.60
CA ASP A 162 -19.66 11.40 -21.77
C ASP A 162 -19.58 12.70 -22.58
N SER A 163 -18.82 12.63 -23.67
CA SER A 163 -18.53 13.75 -24.54
C SER A 163 -19.81 14.23 -25.22
N ALA A 164 -20.39 15.31 -24.70
CA ALA A 164 -21.48 16.03 -25.36
C ALA A 164 -21.34 17.54 -25.12
N ASP A 165 -20.35 18.18 -25.77
CA ASP A 165 -20.41 19.61 -26.07
C ASP A 165 -19.69 19.87 -27.41
N GLN A 166 -20.30 19.39 -28.50
CA GLN A 166 -20.10 19.98 -29.82
C GLN A 166 -21.04 21.19 -29.93
N LYS A 167 -20.49 22.39 -29.77
CA LYS A 167 -21.09 23.60 -30.32
C LYS A 167 -20.57 23.76 -31.74
N ASP A 168 -21.31 23.16 -32.65
CA ASP A 168 -21.26 23.46 -34.07
C ASP A 168 -22.31 24.55 -34.33
N GLU A 169 -21.86 25.73 -34.72
CA GLU A 169 -22.75 26.81 -35.18
C GLU A 169 -22.95 26.60 -36.68
N GLY A 170 -24.21 26.43 -37.07
CA GLY A 170 -24.62 25.75 -38.29
C GLY A 170 -24.47 26.53 -39.60
N GLU A 171 -24.76 25.82 -40.69
CA GLU A 171 -25.61 26.30 -41.77
C GLU A 171 -26.16 25.09 -42.58
N ASP A 172 -27.50 25.05 -42.60
CA ASP A 172 -28.42 24.57 -43.64
C ASP A 172 -28.57 23.09 -44.09
N ASP A 173 -29.87 22.76 -44.16
CA ASP A 173 -30.59 21.87 -45.07
C ASP A 173 -30.80 20.36 -44.77
N GLU A 174 -32.07 20.12 -44.43
CA GLU A 174 -33.00 19.11 -44.97
C GLU A 174 -32.94 17.61 -44.57
N GLU A 175 -34.06 17.24 -43.93
CA GLU A 175 -34.88 16.04 -44.12
C GLU A 175 -34.46 14.64 -43.59
N GLN A 176 -35.33 14.14 -42.70
CA GLN A 176 -35.80 12.74 -42.55
C GLN A 176 -34.73 11.72 -42.07
N GLU A 177 -34.97 10.80 -41.14
CA GLU A 177 -36.11 9.91 -40.97
C GLU A 177 -36.05 9.29 -39.55
N LYS A 178 -37.19 8.78 -39.09
CA LYS A 178 -37.42 8.18 -37.77
C LYS A 178 -36.73 6.84 -37.63
N ASP A 179 -36.32 6.46 -36.42
CA ASP A 179 -36.48 5.06 -35.98
C ASP A 179 -36.62 4.89 -34.46
N GLU A 180 -37.69 4.18 -34.10
CA GLU A 180 -38.11 3.77 -32.76
C GLU A 180 -37.47 2.43 -32.38
N CYS A 181 -36.86 2.30 -31.20
CA CYS A 181 -36.52 1.02 -30.53
C CYS A 181 -35.71 1.34 -29.26
N HIS A 182 -35.89 0.80 -28.04
CA HIS A 182 -36.72 -0.25 -27.45
C HIS A 182 -36.82 0.05 -25.95
N GLY A 183 -38.03 0.03 -25.40
CA GLY A 183 -38.28 0.12 -23.96
C GLY A 183 -38.61 -1.25 -23.38
N GLU A 184 -37.61 -1.99 -22.88
CA GLU A 184 -37.83 -3.14 -22.00
C GLU A 184 -36.59 -3.37 -21.13
N GLN A 185 -36.62 -3.03 -19.83
CA GLN A 185 -35.81 -3.65 -18.75
C GLN A 185 -36.01 -2.92 -17.40
N PHE A 186 -37.19 -3.08 -16.79
CA PHE A 186 -37.44 -2.53 -15.44
C PHE A 186 -37.79 -3.57 -14.35
N GLN A 187 -37.75 -4.87 -14.66
CA GLN A 187 -38.15 -5.92 -13.71
C GLN A 187 -36.99 -6.68 -13.03
N GLY A 188 -35.72 -6.35 -13.34
CA GLY A 188 -34.55 -7.08 -12.82
C GLY A 188 -33.88 -6.52 -11.55
N ARG A 189 -34.32 -5.35 -11.03
CA ARG A 189 -33.62 -4.67 -9.91
C ARG A 189 -34.05 -5.13 -8.52
N GLU A 190 -35.26 -5.66 -8.35
CA GLU A 190 -35.77 -6.06 -7.03
C GLU A 190 -35.16 -7.38 -6.53
N ALA A 191 -34.92 -8.34 -7.43
CA ALA A 191 -34.30 -9.63 -7.08
C ALA A 191 -32.84 -9.50 -6.63
N ARG A 192 -32.07 -8.56 -7.20
CA ARG A 192 -30.67 -8.31 -6.80
C ARG A 192 -30.56 -7.68 -5.40
N ARG A 193 -31.52 -6.85 -5.01
CA ARG A 193 -31.53 -6.18 -3.69
C ARG A 193 -31.82 -7.16 -2.55
N GLY A 194 -32.72 -8.13 -2.77
CA GLY A 194 -33.00 -9.19 -1.80
C GLY A 194 -31.80 -10.11 -1.55
N ASN A 195 -31.09 -10.49 -2.61
CA ASN A 195 -29.92 -11.38 -2.50
C ASN A 195 -28.75 -10.70 -1.77
N GLN A 196 -28.53 -9.40 -2.02
CA GLN A 196 -27.51 -8.63 -1.33
C GLN A 196 -27.82 -8.44 0.17
N GLN A 197 -29.09 -8.25 0.53
CA GLN A 197 -29.50 -8.10 1.93
C GLN A 197 -29.40 -9.43 2.70
N GLN A 198 -29.73 -10.55 2.06
CA GLN A 198 -29.58 -11.88 2.65
C GLN A 198 -28.10 -12.25 2.88
N GLN A 199 -27.22 -11.88 1.94
CA GLN A 199 -25.78 -12.10 2.09
C GLN A 199 -25.18 -11.28 3.23
N GLN A 200 -25.63 -10.03 3.42
CA GLN A 200 -25.21 -9.20 4.56
C GLN A 200 -25.68 -9.78 5.91
N GLN A 201 -26.90 -10.33 5.99
CA GLN A 201 -27.37 -10.99 7.22
C GLN A 201 -26.56 -12.25 7.55
N GLN A 202 -26.17 -13.06 6.56
CA GLN A 202 -25.30 -14.21 6.80
C GLN A 202 -23.91 -13.82 7.29
N GLN A 203 -23.31 -12.75 6.75
CA GLN A 203 -22.02 -12.25 7.24
C GLN A 203 -22.11 -11.75 8.69
N GLN A 204 -23.19 -11.06 9.06
CA GLN A 204 -23.37 -10.64 10.46
C GLN A 204 -23.52 -11.82 11.42
N GLN A 205 -24.23 -12.88 11.03
CA GLN A 205 -24.34 -14.09 11.86
C GLN A 205 -23.00 -14.81 12.03
N GLN A 206 -22.18 -14.89 10.98
CA GLN A 206 -20.83 -15.47 11.09
C GLN A 206 -19.93 -14.65 12.02
N GLN A 207 -19.98 -13.32 11.95
CA GLN A 207 -19.21 -12.47 12.86
C GLN A 207 -19.64 -12.66 14.33
N GLN A 208 -20.95 -12.78 14.60
CA GLN A 208 -21.43 -13.04 15.96
C GLN A 208 -20.97 -14.40 16.49
N GLN A 209 -20.97 -15.45 15.66
CA GLN A 209 -20.43 -16.76 16.06
C GLN A 209 -18.93 -16.72 16.35
N GLN A 210 -18.14 -16.00 15.55
CA GLN A 210 -16.71 -15.83 15.82
C GLN A 210 -16.46 -15.09 17.13
N GLN A 211 -17.21 -14.03 17.43
CA GLN A 211 -17.10 -13.32 18.72
C GLN A 211 -17.43 -14.23 19.91
N GLN A 212 -18.48 -15.06 19.81
CA GLN A 212 -18.81 -16.00 20.88
C GLN A 212 -17.72 -17.05 21.09
N GLN A 213 -17.11 -17.57 20.02
CA GLN A 213 -15.97 -18.49 20.14
C GLN A 213 -14.75 -17.83 20.81
N GLN A 214 -14.45 -16.58 20.45
CA GLN A 214 -13.35 -15.84 21.08
C GLN A 214 -13.60 -15.62 22.59
N GLN A 215 -14.82 -15.28 22.99
CA GLN A 215 -15.17 -15.15 24.40
C GLN A 215 -15.05 -16.47 25.16
N GLN A 216 -15.47 -17.60 24.57
CA GLN A 216 -15.28 -18.92 25.18
C GLN A 216 -13.80 -19.28 25.35
N GLN A 217 -12.95 -18.99 24.36
CA GLN A 217 -11.51 -19.21 24.49
C GLN A 217 -10.88 -18.35 25.59
N GLN A 218 -11.26 -17.07 25.70
CA GLN A 218 -10.78 -16.22 26.78
C GLN A 218 -11.21 -16.74 28.17
N GLN A 219 -12.45 -17.21 28.32
CA GLN A 219 -12.89 -17.81 29.58
C GLN A 219 -12.12 -19.08 29.92
N GLN A 220 -11.82 -19.94 28.94
CA GLN A 220 -10.98 -21.12 29.17
C GLN A 220 -9.55 -20.75 29.59
N GLN A 221 -8.95 -19.74 28.96
CA GLN A 221 -7.61 -19.28 29.36
C GLN A 221 -7.61 -18.71 30.79
N GLN A 222 -8.62 -17.94 31.17
CA GLN A 222 -8.74 -17.45 32.55
C GLN A 222 -8.90 -18.60 33.56
N GLN A 223 -9.69 -19.62 33.24
CA GLN A 223 -9.82 -20.80 34.12
C GLN A 223 -8.49 -21.56 34.24
N GLN A 224 -7.73 -21.73 33.16
CA GLN A 224 -6.41 -22.35 33.24
C GLN A 224 -5.42 -21.54 34.08
N GLN A 225 -5.42 -20.21 33.95
CA GLN A 225 -4.57 -19.35 34.80
C GLN A 225 -4.95 -19.46 36.27
N GLN A 226 -6.24 -19.48 36.60
CA GLN A 226 -6.68 -19.67 38.00
C GLN A 226 -6.26 -21.04 38.55
N GLN A 227 -6.36 -22.11 37.75
CA GLN A 227 -5.88 -23.44 38.17
C GLN A 227 -4.36 -23.46 38.39
N GLN A 228 -3.57 -22.81 37.53
CA GLN A 228 -2.13 -22.71 37.72
C GLN A 228 -1.77 -21.92 39.00
N GLN A 229 -2.47 -20.81 39.27
CA GLN A 229 -2.25 -20.06 40.52
C GLN A 229 -2.59 -20.91 41.75
N GLN A 230 -3.69 -21.67 41.73
CA GLN A 230 -4.03 -22.56 42.84
C GLN A 230 -2.98 -23.66 43.04
N GLN A 231 -2.44 -24.24 41.96
CA GLN A 231 -1.36 -25.22 42.05
C GLN A 231 -0.08 -24.61 42.64
N GLN A 232 0.28 -23.39 42.23
CA GLN A 232 1.44 -22.70 42.81
C GLN A 232 1.25 -22.43 44.31
N GLN A 233 0.06 -22.01 44.74
CA GLN A 233 -0.23 -21.82 46.17
C GLN A 233 -0.15 -23.14 46.96
N GLN A 234 -0.66 -24.25 46.40
CA GLN A 234 -0.52 -25.57 47.04
C GLN A 234 0.94 -26.02 47.12
N GLN A 235 1.75 -25.75 46.09
CA GLN A 235 3.19 -26.04 46.13
C GLN A 235 3.89 -25.21 47.21
N GLN A 236 3.58 -23.91 47.33
CA GLN A 236 4.13 -23.05 48.38
C GLN A 236 3.75 -23.53 49.79
N GLN A 237 2.49 -23.94 49.99
CA GLN A 237 2.05 -24.49 51.28
C GLN A 237 2.72 -25.83 51.61
N LYS A 238 3.09 -26.62 50.60
CA LYS A 238 3.80 -27.89 50.80
C LYS A 238 5.30 -27.70 51.03
N THR A 239 5.93 -26.71 50.40
CA THR A 239 7.37 -26.46 50.51
C THR A 239 7.75 -25.70 51.79
N LEU A 240 6.93 -24.75 52.26
CA LEU A 240 7.19 -24.00 53.49
C LEU A 240 7.51 -24.87 54.73
N PRO A 241 6.72 -25.91 55.07
CA PRO A 241 7.02 -26.75 56.23
C PRO A 241 8.25 -27.65 56.03
N LEU A 242 8.63 -27.98 54.79
CA LEU A 242 9.86 -28.73 54.51
C LEU A 242 11.10 -27.85 54.73
N LEU A 243 11.05 -26.60 54.28
CA LEU A 243 12.13 -25.62 54.51
C LEU A 243 12.29 -25.30 56.00
N LEU A 244 11.18 -25.15 56.74
CA LEU A 244 11.21 -24.94 58.19
C LEU A 244 11.84 -26.12 58.96
N LYS A 245 11.70 -27.36 58.49
CA LYS A 245 12.36 -28.54 59.09
C LYS A 245 13.87 -28.52 58.84
N GLN A 246 14.32 -28.13 57.65
CA GLN A 246 15.76 -28.05 57.32
C GLN A 246 16.48 -26.97 58.13
N ILE A 247 15.86 -25.80 58.31
CA ILE A 247 16.44 -24.70 59.11
C ILE A 247 16.64 -25.14 60.57
N LYS A 248 15.65 -25.80 61.18
CA LYS A 248 15.76 -26.31 62.56
C LYS A 248 16.87 -27.36 62.74
N SER A 249 17.15 -28.17 61.71
CA SER A 249 18.22 -29.17 61.77
C SER A 249 19.62 -28.55 61.65
N ALA A 250 19.77 -27.44 60.93
CA ALA A 250 21.07 -26.79 60.72
C ALA A 250 21.52 -25.95 61.92
N THR A 251 20.59 -25.38 62.69
CA THR A 251 20.93 -24.54 63.86
C THR A 251 21.54 -25.34 65.03
N PHE A 252 21.39 -26.67 65.06
CA PHE A 252 21.86 -27.49 66.19
C PHE A 252 23.35 -27.91 66.11
N CYS A 253 24.03 -27.69 64.99
CA CYS A 253 25.40 -28.20 64.77
C CYS A 253 26.53 -27.16 64.92
N ASN A 254 26.22 -25.89 65.21
CA ASN A 254 27.22 -24.79 65.23
C ASN A 254 27.22 -24.01 66.55
N LEU A 255 27.37 -24.70 67.68
CA LEU A 255 27.79 -24.05 68.92
C LEU A 255 29.28 -24.32 69.14
N PRO A 256 30.17 -23.32 68.99
CA PRO A 256 31.58 -23.47 69.28
C PRO A 256 31.78 -23.66 70.79
N VAL A 257 32.29 -24.83 71.17
CA VAL A 257 32.73 -25.11 72.54
C VAL A 257 34.01 -24.33 72.78
N THR A 258 33.90 -23.17 73.44
CA THR A 258 35.08 -22.46 73.97
C THR A 258 35.55 -23.17 75.23
N ASN A 259 36.66 -23.89 75.14
CA ASN A 259 37.36 -24.44 76.30
C ASN A 259 38.18 -23.33 76.99
N VAL A 260 38.03 -23.29 78.31
CA VAL A 260 38.75 -22.44 79.28
C VAL A 260 40.13 -23.00 79.57
#